data_AF-A0A399S2S8-F1
#
_entry.id   AF-A0A399S2S8-F1
#
_cell.length_a   1.000
_cell.length_b   1.000
_cell.length_c   1.000
_cell.angle_alpha   90.00
_cell.angle_beta   90.00
_cell.angle_gamma   90.00
#
_symmetry.space_group_name_H-M   'P 1'
#
loop_
_entity.id
_entity.type
_entity.pdbx_description
1 polymer ?
#
loop_
_entity_poly.entity_id
_entity_poly.type
_entity_poly.pdbx_seq_one_letter_code
_entity_poly.pdbx_strand_id
1 'polypeptide(L)' 'MGIEPLFVEEIKVLLQEARCHKGIILTDHNYHAILEVSDRIILLHDGSCKHIESPDELEAWNYLPAVTL' A
#
# COMPACT_ATOMS: atom_id res chain seq x y z
N MET A 1 9.77 10.79 -8.39
CA MET A 1 9.15 12.09 -8.09
C MET A 1 7.76 11.80 -7.60
N GLY A 2 7.46 12.23 -6.38
CA GLY A 2 6.24 11.87 -5.66
C GLY A 2 5.47 13.10 -5.21
N ILE A 3 4.40 12.85 -4.47
CA ILE A 3 3.58 13.89 -3.84
C ILE A 3 4.32 14.42 -2.61
N GLU A 4 4.22 15.72 -2.34
CA GLU A 4 4.79 16.33 -1.14
C GLU A 4 4.19 15.68 0.13
N PRO A 5 4.98 15.41 1.18
CA PRO A 5 4.50 14.68 2.36
C PRO A 5 3.22 15.25 2.98
N LEU A 6 3.05 16.58 2.98
CA LEU A 6 1.84 17.23 3.48
C LEU A 6 0.58 16.75 2.73
N PHE A 7 0.63 16.74 1.40
CA PHE A 7 -0.50 16.31 0.58
C PHE A 7 -0.74 14.80 0.66
N VAL A 8 0.31 13.99 0.91
CA VAL A 8 0.14 12.56 1.17
C VAL A 8 -0.75 12.36 2.39
N GLU A 9 -0.49 13.07 3.49
CA GLU A 9 -1.31 12.98 4.71
C GLU A 9 -2.76 13.44 4.47
N GLU A 10 -2.98 14.51 3.71
CA GLU A 10 -4.34 14.94 3.33
C GLU A 10 -5.08 13.89 2.49
N ILE A 11 -4.38 13.26 1.53
CA ILE A 11 -4.96 12.19 0.72
C ILE A 11 -5.34 10.99 1.60
N LYS A 12 -4.52 10.61 2.58
CA LYS A 12 -4.84 9.52 3.51
C LYS A 12 -6.16 9.80 4.25
N VAL A 13 -6.36 11.03 4.73
CA VAL A 13 -7.61 11.42 5.40
C VAL A 13 -8.80 11.28 4.46
N LEU A 14 -8.69 11.79 3.23
CA LEU A 14 -9.76 11.69 2.23
C LEU A 14 -10.09 10.24 1.86
N LEU A 15 -9.08 9.37 1.77
CA LEU A 15 -9.27 7.93 1.51
C LEU A 15 -10.05 7.27 2.67
N GLN A 16 -9.72 7.59 3.92
CA GLN A 16 -10.42 7.06 5.09
C GLN A 16 -11.89 7.50 5.15
N GLU A 17 -12.19 8.74 4.78
CA GLU A 17 -13.58 9.22 4.70
C GLU A 17 -14.35 8.57 3.54
N ALA A 18 -13.69 8.41 2.39
CA ALA A 18 -14.30 7.86 1.20
C ALA A 18 -14.58 6.35 1.29
N ARG A 19 -13.76 5.59 2.02
CA ARG A 19 -13.88 4.12 2.11
C ARG A 19 -15.22 3.65 2.70
N CYS A 20 -15.84 4.45 3.55
CA CYS A 20 -17.17 4.18 4.11
C CYS A 20 -18.28 4.15 3.04
N HIS A 21 -18.03 4.74 1.87
CA HIS A 21 -19.03 4.98 0.84
C HIS A 21 -18.74 4.26 -0.48
N LYS A 22 -17.49 3.82 -0.72
CA LYS A 22 -17.10 3.10 -1.94
C LYS A 22 -15.87 2.22 -1.73
N GLY A 23 -15.77 1.16 -2.53
CA GLY A 23 -14.52 0.43 -2.69
C GLY A 23 -13.49 1.26 -3.47
N ILE A 24 -12.24 1.23 -3.02
CA ILE A 24 -11.13 1.97 -3.63
C ILE A 24 -10.04 0.96 -4.00
N ILE A 25 -9.57 1.01 -5.25
CA ILE A 25 -8.37 0.30 -5.70
C ILE A 25 -7.31 1.37 -5.92
N LEU A 26 -6.20 1.27 -5.19
CA LEU A 26 -5.10 2.22 -5.22
C LEU A 26 -3.79 1.49 -5.51
N THR A 27 -2.92 2.14 -6.25
CA THR A 27 -1.55 1.68 -6.53
C THR A 27 -0.62 2.88 -6.49
N ASP A 28 0.55 2.73 -5.89
CA ASP A 28 1.59 3.75 -5.82
C ASP A 28 2.97 3.06 -5.68
N HIS A 29 4.04 3.79 -5.95
CA HIS A 29 5.42 3.43 -5.64
C HIS A 29 5.77 3.63 -4.16
N ASN A 30 5.04 4.50 -3.44
CA ASN A 30 5.21 4.67 -1.99
C ASN A 30 4.46 3.57 -1.23
N TYR A 31 5.11 2.42 -1.07
CA TYR A 31 4.48 1.27 -0.41
C TYR A 31 4.10 1.54 1.05
N HIS A 32 4.85 2.37 1.79
CA HIS A 32 4.52 2.71 3.18
C HIS A 32 3.13 3.37 3.27
N ALA A 33 2.86 4.37 2.42
CA ALA A 33 1.56 5.02 2.39
C ALA A 33 0.43 4.05 2.00
N ILE A 34 0.69 3.13 1.06
CA ILE A 34 -0.28 2.09 0.67
C ILE A 34 -0.58 1.16 1.85
N LEU A 35 0.45 0.67 2.56
CA LEU A 35 0.29 -0.22 3.70
C LEU A 35 -0.56 0.41 4.81
N GLU A 36 -0.38 1.71 5.07
CA GLU A 36 -1.10 2.42 6.13
C GLU A 36 -2.59 2.64 5.84
N VAL A 37 -2.99 2.80 4.57
CA VAL A 37 -4.39 3.12 4.21
C VAL A 37 -5.18 1.93 3.69
N SER A 38 -4.53 0.80 3.41
CA SER A 38 -5.17 -0.33 2.74
C SER A 38 -5.81 -1.29 3.73
N ASP A 39 -7.08 -1.61 3.51
CA ASP A 39 -7.76 -2.71 4.19
C ASP A 39 -7.29 -4.09 3.70
N ARG A 40 -6.82 -4.15 2.45
CA ARG A 40 -6.33 -5.37 1.79
C ARG A 40 -5.18 -5.03 0.87
N ILE A 41 -4.12 -5.83 0.90
CA ILE A 41 -2.93 -5.63 0.07
C ILE A 41 -2.82 -6.77 -0.93
N ILE A 42 -2.68 -6.42 -2.22
CA ILE A 42 -2.45 -7.36 -3.30
C ILE A 42 -1.09 -7.04 -3.91
N LEU A 43 -0.16 -7.99 -3.80
CA LEU A 43 1.12 -7.94 -4.49
C LEU A 43 0.93 -8.46 -5.91
N LEU A 44 1.25 -7.62 -6.90
CA LEU A 44 1.40 -8.04 -8.29
C LEU A 44 2.88 -8.35 -8.54
N HIS A 45 3.21 -9.63 -8.74
CA HIS A 45 4.57 -10.09 -8.97
C HIS A 45 4.59 -11.20 -10.02
N ASP A 46 5.47 -11.05 -11.01
CA ASP A 46 5.66 -11.99 -12.13
C ASP A 46 4.34 -12.38 -12.84
N GLY A 47 3.49 -11.39 -13.11
CA GLY A 47 2.19 -11.59 -13.77
C GLY A 47 1.13 -12.28 -12.90
N SER A 48 1.42 -12.52 -11.61
CA SER A 48 0.51 -13.14 -10.65
C SER A 48 0.11 -12.17 -9.54
N CYS A 49 -1.11 -12.32 -9.03
CA CYS A 49 -1.59 -11.56 -7.88
C CYS A 49 -1.58 -12.45 -6.64
N LYS A 50 -0.95 -11.98 -5.57
CA LYS A 50 -0.98 -12.62 -4.26
C LYS A 50 -1.56 -11.67 -3.22
N HIS A 51 -2.48 -12.17 -2.40
CA HIS A 51 -2.93 -11.48 -1.20
C HIS A 51 -1.85 -11.53 -0.13
N ILE A 52 -1.54 -10.39 0.45
CA ILE A 52 -0.52 -10.22 1.50
C ILE A 52 -1.24 -10.03 2.82
N GLU A 53 -0.95 -10.88 3.80
CA GLU A 53 -1.58 -10.84 5.13
C GLU A 53 -0.67 -10.16 6.17
N SER A 54 0.65 -10.17 5.95
CA SER A 54 1.64 -9.45 6.76
C SER A 54 2.66 -8.71 5.88
N PRO A 55 3.14 -7.52 6.28
CA PRO A 55 4.28 -6.86 5.63
C PRO A 55 5.51 -7.77 5.47
N ASP A 56 5.74 -8.71 6.38
CA ASP A 56 6.87 -9.66 6.32
C ASP A 56 6.81 -10.55 5.06
N GLU A 57 5.61 -10.80 4.53
CA GLU A 57 5.49 -11.54 3.27
C GLU A 57 6.09 -10.74 2.12
N LEU A 58 6.04 -9.41 2.14
CA LEU A 58 6.67 -8.60 1.09
C LEU A 58 8.19 -8.80 1.06
N GLU A 59 8.83 -9.01 2.21
CA GLU A 59 10.24 -9.41 2.27
C GLU A 59 10.42 -10.83 1.73
N ALA A 60 9.55 -11.77 2.13
CA ALA A 60 9.62 -13.16 1.66
C ALA A 60 9.46 -13.29 0.14
N TRP A 61 8.73 -12.37 -0.49
CA TRP A 61 8.59 -12.28 -1.95
C TRP A 61 9.67 -11.43 -2.63
N ASN A 62 10.71 -11.02 -1.90
CA ASN A 62 11.75 -10.10 -2.37
C ASN A 62 11.20 -8.80 -2.97
N TYR A 63 9.99 -8.40 -2.57
CA TYR A 63 9.42 -7.11 -2.96
C TYR A 63 10.07 -5.98 -2.14
N LEU A 64 10.33 -6.25 -0.86
CA LEU A 64 11.13 -5.41 0.02
C LEU A 64 12.48 -6.08 0.32
N PRO A 65 13.56 -5.31 0.52
CA PRO A 65 14.83 -5.87 0.96
C PRO A 65 14.67 -6.51 2.34
N ALA A 66 15.27 -7.69 2.54
CA ALA A 66 15.40 -8.27 3.87
C ALA A 66 16.21 -7.29 4.74
N VAL A 67 15.64 -6.90 5.88
CA VAL A 67 16.01 -5.75 6.75
C VAL A 67 15.25 -4.47 6.39
N THR A 68 14.11 -4.23 7.05
CA THR A 68 13.87 -3.05 7.92
C THR A 68 12.65 -3.29 8.84
N LEU A 69 12.87 -3.92 10.00
CA LEU A 69 12.19 -3.61 11.26
C LEU A 69 13.21 -3.69 12.41
#